data_AF-A0A1R1F2G7-F1
#
_entry.id   AF-A0A1R1F2G7-F1
#
_cell.length_a   1.000
_cell.length_b   1.000
_cell.length_c   1.000
_cell.angle_alpha   90.00
_cell.angle_beta   90.00
_cell.angle_gamma   90.00
#
_symmetry.space_group_name_H-M   'P 1'
#
loop_
_entity.id
_entity.type
_entity.pdbx_description
1 polymer ?
#
loop_
_entity_poly.entity_id
_entity_poly.type
_entity_poly.pdbx_seq_one_letter_code
_entity_poly.pdbx_strand_id
1 'polypeptide(L)'
;MSVKSVKWYAVLVLLCVLLVYLVDLTTFRYNGRTISGNGNPGLLFLFPAWTAALMLMIATFIMAVKYFDDLSDHIVKKAYRFWLPLFSLLALLLSVYFQYRKIMQWVDTYRQMTERLGSPLFLGVLNPYNNSLYYNAHILLFCVSAAMLCGWWVVSRRPY
;
A
#
# COMPACT_ATOMS: atom_id res chain seq x y z
N MET A 1 19.53 -15.49 6.13
CA MET A 1 18.09 -15.74 5.84
C MET A 1 17.92 -17.07 5.12
N SER A 2 16.88 -17.86 5.45
CA SER A 2 16.59 -19.13 4.74
C SER A 2 15.96 -18.87 3.37
N VAL A 3 16.32 -19.68 2.36
CA VAL A 3 15.71 -19.66 1.02
C VAL A 3 14.18 -19.78 1.08
N LYS A 4 13.66 -20.53 2.07
CA LYS A 4 12.21 -20.67 2.27
C LYS A 4 11.56 -19.34 2.65
N SER A 5 12.19 -18.53 3.50
CA SER A 5 11.66 -17.23 3.94
C SER A 5 11.63 -16.20 2.81
N VAL A 6 12.67 -16.20 1.95
CA VAL A 6 12.71 -15.32 0.76
C VAL A 6 11.60 -15.69 -0.22
N LYS A 7 11.42 -16.98 -0.49
CA LYS A 7 10.35 -17.46 -1.37
C LYS A 7 8.97 -17.09 -0.85
N TRP A 8 8.71 -17.30 0.45
CA TRP A 8 7.45 -16.90 1.09
C TRP A 8 7.19 -15.40 0.99
N TYR A 9 8.21 -14.58 1.24
CA TYR A 9 8.11 -13.13 1.09
C TYR A 9 7.79 -12.72 -0.35
N ALA A 10 8.47 -13.31 -1.34
CA ALA A 10 8.21 -13.03 -2.75
C ALA A 10 6.77 -13.41 -3.17
N VAL A 11 6.27 -14.57 -2.72
CA VAL A 11 4.88 -14.98 -2.95
C VAL A 11 3.90 -13.98 -2.33
N LEU A 12 4.19 -13.50 -1.12
CA LEU A 12 3.35 -12.52 -0.43
C LEU A 12 3.33 -11.16 -1.14
N VAL A 13 4.48 -10.69 -1.65
CA VAL A 13 4.56 -9.48 -2.48
C VAL A 13 3.72 -9.66 -3.74
N LEU A 14 3.88 -10.77 -4.45
CA LEU A 14 3.11 -11.05 -5.67
C LEU A 14 1.61 -11.11 -5.39
N LEU A 15 1.20 -11.71 -4.27
CA LEU A 15 -0.19 -11.75 -3.83
C LEU A 15 -0.75 -10.35 -3.57
N CYS A 16 -0.03 -9.50 -2.85
CA CYS A 16 -0.44 -8.11 -2.60
C CYS A 16 -0.57 -7.32 -3.91
N VAL A 17 0.38 -7.46 -4.83
CA VAL A 17 0.33 -6.81 -6.15
C VAL A 17 -0.87 -7.30 -6.94
N LEU A 18 -1.12 -8.61 -6.98
CA LEU A 18 -2.29 -9.19 -7.64
C LEU A 18 -3.60 -8.67 -7.03
N LEU A 19 -3.68 -8.54 -5.70
CA LEU A 19 -4.84 -7.98 -5.01
C LEU A 19 -5.06 -6.50 -5.35
N VAL A 20 -4.01 -5.70 -5.57
CA VAL A 20 -4.15 -4.32 -6.08
C VAL A 20 -4.84 -4.33 -7.44
N TYR A 21 -4.40 -5.18 -8.36
CA TYR A 21 -5.02 -5.27 -9.69
C TYR A 21 -6.47 -5.75 -9.59
N LEU A 22 -6.76 -6.76 -8.77
CA LEU A 22 -8.13 -7.24 -8.58
C LEU A 22 -9.05 -6.16 -8.00
N VAL A 23 -8.61 -5.41 -6.99
CA VAL A 23 -9.38 -4.29 -6.43
C VAL A 23 -9.60 -3.21 -7.49
N ASP A 24 -8.61 -2.87 -8.30
CA ASP A 24 -8.78 -1.84 -9.36
C ASP A 24 -9.76 -2.31 -10.45
N LEU A 25 -9.63 -3.55 -10.92
CA LEU A 25 -10.51 -4.13 -11.94
C LEU A 25 -11.97 -4.26 -11.47
N THR A 26 -12.17 -4.51 -10.18
CA THR A 26 -13.50 -4.63 -9.57
C THR A 26 -14.04 -3.30 -9.05
N THR A 27 -13.27 -2.21 -9.15
CA THR A 27 -13.75 -0.85 -8.86
C THR A 27 -14.47 -0.30 -10.09
N PHE A 28 -15.74 0.07 -9.94
CA PHE A 28 -16.48 0.64 -11.06
C PHE A 28 -15.92 2.02 -11.44
N ARG A 29 -15.83 2.27 -12.74
CA ARG A 29 -15.47 3.58 -13.31
C ARG A 29 -16.73 4.25 -13.84
N TYR A 30 -16.91 5.51 -13.50
CA TYR A 30 -18.05 6.29 -13.97
C TYR A 30 -17.77 6.83 -15.38
N ASN A 31 -18.59 6.42 -16.35
CA ASN A 31 -18.46 6.81 -17.75
C ASN A 31 -19.50 7.88 -18.17
N GLY A 32 -20.12 8.58 -17.22
CA GLY A 32 -20.98 9.73 -17.52
C GLY A 32 -22.40 9.42 -18.03
N ARG A 33 -22.78 8.14 -18.18
CA ARG A 33 -24.08 7.72 -18.76
C ARG A 33 -24.92 6.82 -17.86
N THR A 34 -24.32 6.02 -16.97
CA THR A 34 -25.04 5.06 -16.12
C THR A 34 -24.29 4.80 -14.82
N ILE A 35 -25.04 4.68 -13.71
CA ILE A 35 -24.56 4.09 -12.46
C ILE A 35 -24.89 2.60 -12.49
N SER A 36 -23.91 1.73 -12.20
CA SER A 36 -24.17 0.31 -11.98
C SER A 36 -24.74 0.15 -10.57
N GLY A 37 -26.00 -0.28 -10.48
CA GLY A 37 -26.63 -0.68 -9.21
C GLY A 37 -26.23 -2.09 -8.75
N ASN A 38 -25.31 -2.75 -9.45
CA ASN A 38 -25.00 -4.16 -9.26
C ASN A 38 -23.89 -4.35 -8.19
N GLY A 39 -24.23 -4.07 -6.93
CA GLY A 39 -23.41 -4.38 -5.75
C GLY A 39 -22.01 -3.74 -5.71
N ASN A 40 -21.18 -4.23 -4.80
CA ASN A 40 -19.79 -3.82 -4.65
C ASN A 40 -18.86 -5.06 -4.64
N PRO A 41 -18.45 -5.56 -5.82
CA PRO A 41 -17.57 -6.72 -5.89
C PRO A 41 -16.16 -6.44 -5.34
N GLY A 42 -15.72 -5.17 -5.31
CA GLY A 42 -14.42 -4.80 -4.77
C GLY A 42 -14.28 -5.02 -3.27
N LEU A 43 -15.37 -4.99 -2.51
CA LEU A 43 -15.38 -5.34 -1.08
C LEU A 43 -14.89 -6.76 -0.81
N LEU A 44 -15.18 -7.72 -1.70
CA LEU A 44 -14.74 -9.11 -1.56
C LEU A 44 -13.22 -9.25 -1.55
N PHE A 45 -12.53 -8.38 -2.29
CA PHE A 45 -11.07 -8.38 -2.39
C PHE A 45 -10.41 -7.43 -1.41
N LEU A 46 -11.13 -6.42 -0.90
CA LEU A 46 -10.59 -5.40 -0.01
C LEU A 46 -10.11 -5.98 1.32
N PHE A 47 -10.89 -6.87 1.94
CA PHE A 47 -10.52 -7.48 3.22
C PHE A 47 -9.32 -8.43 3.08
N PRO A 48 -9.31 -9.39 2.14
CA PRO A 48 -8.11 -10.18 1.84
C PRO A 48 -6.88 -9.31 1.53
N ALA A 49 -7.04 -8.24 0.75
CA ALA A 49 -5.99 -7.30 0.42
C ALA A 49 -5.34 -6.65 1.64
N TRP A 50 -6.13 -6.16 2.59
CA TRP A 50 -5.63 -5.59 3.83
C TRP A 50 -4.95 -6.63 4.72
N THR A 51 -5.49 -7.84 4.83
CA THR A 51 -4.85 -8.91 5.60
C THR A 51 -3.49 -9.30 5.01
N ALA A 52 -3.39 -9.44 3.69
CA ALA A 52 -2.13 -9.72 3.00
C ALA A 52 -1.12 -8.57 3.15
N ALA A 53 -1.57 -7.32 3.06
CA ALA A 53 -0.71 -6.16 3.27
C ALA A 53 -0.18 -6.06 4.71
N LEU A 54 -1.01 -6.39 5.71
CA LEU A 54 -0.58 -6.44 7.11
C LEU A 54 0.49 -7.52 7.32
N MET A 55 0.28 -8.71 6.76
CA MET A 55 1.29 -9.78 6.80
C MET A 55 2.59 -9.34 6.11
N LEU A 56 2.49 -8.65 4.97
CA LEU A 56 3.64 -8.14 4.23
C LEU A 56 4.38 -7.08 5.05
N MET A 57 3.65 -6.18 5.72
CA MET A 57 4.21 -5.15 6.58
C MET A 57 4.99 -5.75 7.75
N ILE A 58 4.41 -6.74 8.44
CA ILE A 58 5.08 -7.45 9.54
C ILE A 58 6.32 -8.20 9.04
N ALA A 59 6.20 -8.92 7.92
CA ALA A 59 7.32 -9.64 7.33
C ALA A 59 8.46 -8.68 6.92
N THR A 60 8.12 -7.55 6.30
CA THR A 60 9.06 -6.50 5.92
C THR A 60 9.78 -5.95 7.15
N PHE A 61 9.04 -5.65 8.22
CA PHE A 61 9.61 -5.17 9.47
C PHE A 61 10.61 -6.17 10.07
N ILE A 62 10.24 -7.45 10.19
CA ILE A 62 11.12 -8.49 10.73
C ILE A 62 12.39 -8.64 9.88
N MET A 63 12.25 -8.62 8.54
CA MET A 63 13.40 -8.69 7.65
C MET A 63 14.27 -7.45 7.73
N ALA A 64 13.68 -6.26 7.85
CA ALA A 64 14.41 -5.01 8.02
C ALA A 64 15.24 -5.03 9.30
N VAL A 65 14.66 -5.41 10.44
CA VAL A 65 15.39 -5.53 11.72
C VAL A 65 16.58 -6.49 11.57
N LYS A 66 16.33 -7.70 11.06
CA LYS A 66 17.41 -8.70 10.83
C LYS A 66 18.50 -8.18 9.90
N TYR A 67 18.09 -7.53 8.81
CA TYR A 67 19.02 -6.96 7.84
C TYR A 67 19.92 -5.89 8.48
N PHE A 68 19.34 -4.97 9.24
CA PHE A 68 20.12 -3.90 9.90
C PHE A 68 20.96 -4.41 11.07
N ASP A 69 20.52 -5.45 11.79
CA ASP A 69 21.31 -6.12 12.83
C ASP A 69 22.53 -6.83 12.22
N ASP A 70 22.35 -7.59 11.13
CA ASP A 70 23.43 -8.29 10.41
C ASP A 70 24.39 -7.32 9.67
N LEU A 71 24.06 -6.02 9.63
CA LEU A 71 24.80 -5.02 8.87
C LEU A 71 26.01 -4.42 9.62
N SER A 72 26.16 -4.69 10.92
CA SER A 72 27.15 -4.05 11.81
C SER A 72 28.62 -4.34 11.45
N ASP A 73 28.93 -5.45 10.78
CA ASP A 73 30.30 -5.99 10.78
C ASP A 73 31.23 -5.60 9.60
N HIS A 74 30.80 -4.89 8.53
CA HIS A 74 31.70 -4.60 7.38
C HIS A 74 31.61 -3.14 6.87
N ILE A 75 32.75 -2.55 6.54
CA ILE A 75 32.91 -1.13 6.16
C ILE A 75 32.04 -0.71 4.95
N VAL A 76 31.86 -1.58 3.95
CA VAL A 76 31.00 -1.33 2.77
C VAL A 76 29.51 -1.21 3.15
N LYS A 77 29.11 -1.78 4.30
CA LYS A 77 27.72 -1.76 4.79
C LYS A 77 27.29 -0.43 5.45
N LYS A 78 28.24 0.45 5.83
CA LYS A 78 27.91 1.78 6.41
C LYS A 78 27.14 2.67 5.43
N ALA A 79 27.46 2.61 4.13
CA ALA A 79 26.72 3.37 3.12
C ALA A 79 25.26 2.89 3.03
N TYR A 80 25.04 1.58 2.94
CA TYR A 80 23.69 1.00 2.85
C TYR A 80 22.83 1.26 4.10
N ARG A 81 23.47 1.41 5.28
CA ARG A 81 22.78 1.79 6.53
C ARG A 81 22.12 3.17 6.45
N PHE A 82 22.64 4.08 5.62
CA PHE A 82 22.12 5.42 5.43
C PHE A 82 21.21 5.55 4.19
N TRP A 83 21.61 4.96 3.06
CA TRP A 83 20.85 5.08 1.82
C TRP A 83 19.51 4.36 1.87
N LEU A 84 19.45 3.17 2.47
CA LEU A 84 18.21 2.39 2.51
C LEU A 84 17.06 3.08 3.27
N PRO A 85 17.26 3.63 4.49
CA PRO A 85 16.21 4.41 5.15
C PRO A 85 15.91 5.71 4.40
N LEU A 86 16.89 6.37 3.78
CA LEU A 86 16.64 7.56 2.96
C LEU A 86 15.71 7.25 1.78
N PHE A 87 15.99 6.20 1.00
CA PHE A 87 15.12 5.77 -0.10
C PHE A 87 13.74 5.33 0.40
N SER A 88 13.68 4.68 1.56
CA SER A 88 12.40 4.29 2.17
C SER A 88 11.58 5.52 2.58
N LEU A 89 12.22 6.56 3.12
CA LEU A 89 11.58 7.83 3.43
C LEU A 89 11.06 8.54 2.17
N LEU A 90 11.88 8.61 1.13
CA LEU A 90 11.47 9.19 -0.15
C LEU A 90 10.29 8.43 -0.76
N ALA A 91 10.33 7.09 -0.75
CA ALA A 91 9.23 6.26 -1.23
C ALA A 91 7.95 6.44 -0.39
N LEU A 92 8.07 6.59 0.93
CA LEU A 92 6.95 6.88 1.82
C LEU A 92 6.32 8.25 1.48
N LEU A 93 7.12 9.30 1.34
CA LEU A 93 6.63 10.63 0.97
C LEU A 93 5.96 10.62 -0.41
N LEU A 94 6.56 9.94 -1.38
CA LEU A 94 6.02 9.79 -2.72
C LEU A 94 4.69 9.02 -2.72
N SER A 95 4.58 7.98 -1.88
CA SER A 95 3.34 7.21 -1.73
C SER A 95 2.19 8.05 -1.19
N VAL A 96 2.45 8.92 -0.20
CA VAL A 96 1.48 9.86 0.36
C VAL A 96 1.06 10.87 -0.70
N TYR A 97 2.02 11.43 -1.45
CA TYR A 97 1.75 12.39 -2.52
C TYR A 97 0.85 11.79 -3.61
N PHE A 98 1.15 10.57 -4.09
CA PHE A 98 0.33 9.93 -5.11
C PHE A 98 -1.05 9.52 -4.60
N GLN A 99 -1.14 9.05 -3.35
CA GLN A 99 -2.43 8.76 -2.73
C GLN A 99 -3.28 10.04 -2.60
N TYR A 100 -2.68 11.16 -2.20
CA TYR A 100 -3.35 12.46 -2.14
C TYR A 100 -3.87 12.88 -3.52
N ARG A 101 -3.03 12.79 -4.57
CA ARG A 101 -3.47 13.11 -5.94
C ARG A 101 -4.62 12.22 -6.40
N LYS A 102 -4.57 10.92 -6.09
CA LYS A 102 -5.65 9.98 -6.42
C LYS A 102 -6.95 10.34 -5.72
N ILE A 103 -6.90 10.73 -4.44
CA ILE A 103 -8.06 11.20 -3.68
C ILE A 103 -8.63 12.47 -4.32
N MET A 104 -7.79 13.45 -4.66
CA MET A 104 -8.27 14.70 -5.28
C MET A 104 -8.94 14.47 -6.63
N GLN A 105 -8.35 13.63 -7.49
CA GLN A 105 -8.98 13.23 -8.76
C GLN A 105 -10.34 12.55 -8.54
N TRP A 106 -10.44 11.71 -7.51
CA TRP A 106 -11.70 11.06 -7.17
C TRP A 106 -12.73 12.06 -6.64
N VAL A 107 -12.33 13.02 -5.81
CA VAL A 107 -13.22 14.10 -5.31
C VAL A 107 -13.78 14.92 -6.46
N ASP A 108 -12.95 15.31 -7.43
CA ASP A 108 -13.41 16.02 -8.63
C ASP A 108 -14.43 15.19 -9.42
N THR A 109 -14.15 13.90 -9.60
CA THR A 109 -15.06 12.97 -10.29
C THR A 109 -16.37 12.80 -9.51
N TYR A 110 -16.30 12.67 -8.19
CA TYR A 110 -17.45 12.52 -7.30
C TYR A 110 -18.35 13.77 -7.32
N ARG A 111 -17.76 14.97 -7.35
CA ARG A 111 -18.50 16.22 -7.48
C ARG A 111 -19.27 16.27 -8.80
N GLN A 112 -18.62 15.91 -9.91
CA GLN A 112 -19.28 15.84 -11.22
C GLN A 112 -20.40 14.79 -11.26
N MET A 113 -20.22 13.64 -10.58
CA MET A 113 -21.29 12.64 -10.43
C MET A 113 -22.48 13.21 -9.68
N THR A 114 -22.24 13.84 -8.53
CA THR A 114 -23.30 14.39 -7.66
C THR A 114 -24.09 15.49 -8.37
N GLU A 115 -23.41 16.39 -9.08
CA GLU A 115 -24.04 17.48 -9.85
C GLU A 115 -24.94 16.92 -10.98
N ARG A 116 -24.54 15.82 -11.64
CA ARG A 116 -25.32 15.22 -12.74
C ARG A 116 -26.47 14.33 -12.29
N LEU A 117 -26.33 13.67 -11.14
CA LEU A 117 -27.26 12.64 -10.67
C LEU A 117 -28.31 13.19 -9.69
N GLY A 118 -28.17 14.44 -9.25
CA GLY A 118 -29.14 15.10 -8.36
C GLY A 118 -29.29 14.45 -6.99
N SER A 119 -28.45 13.48 -6.64
CA SER A 119 -28.45 12.75 -5.38
C SER A 119 -27.02 12.59 -4.85
N PRO A 120 -26.79 12.77 -3.54
CA PRO A 120 -25.48 12.55 -2.95
C PRO A 120 -25.14 11.05 -3.02
N LEU A 121 -24.10 10.69 -3.76
CA LEU A 121 -23.53 9.35 -3.67
C LEU A 121 -22.97 9.14 -2.26
N PHE A 122 -23.14 7.96 -1.68
CA PHE A 122 -22.64 7.71 -0.32
C PHE A 122 -21.10 7.72 -0.31
N LEU A 123 -20.49 8.55 0.55
CA LEU A 123 -19.06 8.51 0.87
C LEU A 123 -18.81 7.39 1.89
N GLY A 124 -18.35 6.22 1.43
CA GLY A 124 -18.01 5.12 2.32
C GLY A 124 -17.47 3.90 1.61
N VAL A 125 -17.03 2.90 2.38
CA VAL A 125 -16.46 1.63 1.87
C VAL A 125 -17.48 0.80 1.08
N LEU A 126 -18.78 1.09 1.29
CA LEU A 126 -19.86 0.47 0.52
C LEU A 126 -19.99 1.03 -0.90
N ASN A 127 -19.34 2.16 -1.21
CA ASN A 127 -19.41 2.77 -2.53
C ASN A 127 -18.49 2.01 -3.51
N PRO A 128 -19.04 1.40 -4.57
CA PRO A 128 -18.23 0.59 -5.47
C PRO A 128 -17.28 1.42 -6.37
N TYR A 129 -17.44 2.74 -6.38
CA TYR A 129 -16.62 3.69 -7.16
C TYR A 129 -15.35 4.14 -6.44
N ASN A 130 -15.14 3.77 -5.18
CA ASN A 130 -13.99 4.23 -4.39
C ASN A 130 -13.13 3.10 -3.78
N ASN A 131 -13.40 1.83 -4.09
CA ASN A 131 -12.63 0.71 -3.53
C ASN A 131 -11.12 0.85 -3.80
N SER A 132 -10.73 1.27 -5.00
CA SER A 132 -9.33 1.51 -5.36
C SER A 132 -8.68 2.68 -4.61
N LEU A 133 -9.44 3.51 -3.90
CA LEU A 133 -8.89 4.48 -2.93
C LEU A 133 -8.47 3.81 -1.64
N TYR A 134 -9.18 2.78 -1.20
CA TYR A 134 -8.93 2.08 0.06
C TYR A 134 -7.85 1.01 -0.04
N TYR A 135 -7.57 0.48 -1.22
CA TYR A 135 -6.42 -0.39 -1.44
C TYR A 135 -5.85 -0.22 -2.84
N ASN A 136 -4.57 0.14 -2.93
CA ASN A 136 -3.86 0.32 -4.19
C ASN A 136 -2.33 0.26 -4.00
N ALA A 137 -1.59 0.39 -5.10
CA ALA A 137 -0.13 0.32 -5.11
C ALA A 137 0.54 1.39 -4.22
N HIS A 138 -0.03 2.59 -4.11
CA HIS A 138 0.53 3.64 -3.25
C HIS A 138 0.41 3.26 -1.77
N ILE A 139 -0.72 2.67 -1.36
CA ILE A 139 -0.90 2.17 0.01
C ILE A 139 0.07 1.04 0.31
N LEU A 140 0.28 0.11 -0.63
CA LEU A 140 1.28 -0.95 -0.47
C LEU A 140 2.69 -0.39 -0.34
N LEU A 141 3.06 0.58 -1.17
CA LEU A 141 4.36 1.25 -1.10
C LEU A 141 4.53 1.92 0.26
N PHE A 142 3.50 2.63 0.74
CA PHE A 142 3.49 3.23 2.08
C PHE A 142 3.76 2.18 3.17
N CYS A 143 3.03 1.07 3.18
CA CYS A 143 3.18 0.01 4.19
C CYS A 143 4.60 -0.58 4.21
N VAL A 144 5.15 -0.92 3.05
CA VAL A 144 6.50 -1.51 2.94
C VAL A 144 7.57 -0.50 3.36
N SER A 145 7.47 0.74 2.88
CA SER A 145 8.42 1.81 3.23
C SER A 145 8.37 2.16 4.72
N ALA A 146 7.18 2.24 5.31
CA ALA A 146 7.00 2.47 6.74
C ALA A 146 7.59 1.33 7.57
N ALA A 147 7.29 0.07 7.22
CA ALA A 147 7.84 -1.09 7.91
C ALA A 147 9.38 -1.14 7.87
N MET A 148 9.98 -0.79 6.71
CA MET A 148 11.43 -0.71 6.56
C MET A 148 12.04 0.37 7.46
N LEU A 149 11.44 1.57 7.50
CA LEU A 149 11.87 2.66 8.37
C LEU A 149 11.74 2.31 9.86
N CYS A 150 10.63 1.69 10.25
CA CYS A 150 10.44 1.22 11.63
C CYS A 150 11.50 0.19 12.01
N GLY A 151 11.81 -0.77 11.12
CA GLY A 151 12.86 -1.76 11.36
C GLY A 151 14.24 -1.12 11.56
N TRP A 152 14.59 -0.16 10.70
CA TRP A 152 15.80 0.64 10.84
C TRP A 152 15.85 1.42 12.16
N TRP A 153 14.75 2.10 12.51
CA TRP A 153 14.64 2.92 13.72
C TRP A 153 14.82 2.08 15.00
N VAL A 154 14.24 0.88 15.04
CA VAL A 154 14.39 -0.03 16.18
C VAL A 154 15.86 -0.42 16.36
N VAL A 155 16.57 -0.76 15.29
CA VAL A 155 17.98 -1.15 15.37
C VAL A 155 18.88 0.05 15.70
N SER A 156 18.59 1.25 15.16
CA SER A 156 19.39 2.45 15.43
C SER A 156 19.30 2.95 16.87
N ARG A 157 18.24 2.56 17.61
CA ARG A 157 18.00 2.93 19.02
C ARG A 157 18.56 1.95 20.04
N ARG A 158 19.08 0.79 19.63
CA ARG A 158 19.65 -0.19 20.57
C ARG A 158 20.97 0.35 21.15
N PRO A 159 21.15 0.36 22.49
CA PRO A 159 22.45 0.64 23.08
C PRO A 159 23.43 -0.46 22.66
N TYR A 160 24.62 -0.08 22.22
CA TYR A 160 25.74 -1.01 21.98
C TYR A 160 26.34 -1.46 23.31
#